data_AF-A0A531LHT5-F1
#
_entry.id   AF-A0A531LHT5-F1
#
_cell.length_a   1.000
_cell.length_b   1.000
_cell.length_c   1.000
_cell.angle_alpha   90.00
_cell.angle_beta   90.00
_cell.angle_gamma   90.00
#
_symmetry.space_group_name_H-M   'P 1'
#
loop_
_entity.id
_entity.type
_entity.pdbx_description
1 polymer ?
#
loop_
_entity_poly.entity_id
_entity_poly.type
_entity_poly.pdbx_seq_one_letter_code
_entity_poly.pdbx_strand_id
1 'polypeptide(L)'
;MLELVLLRTFVAVFDEGGFSRAAARLNLTQSAVSGHLRRLEEQVGKPLLRRTTRSLEMTQDGERLLAYARAMLSLNRDALADLAQAPFHGRVRVGLSEDFAQVPILRALQAFGADRRGLQVEVQVGIPGALLAKMKEGNIELVLGSQCEGEEMGRLLWREPLVWAWADHTGVDLPDPLPLAVLPEPCPYREVALERLAKAGISQRTVMI
;
A
#
# COMPACT_ATOMS: atom_id res chain seq x y z
N MET A 1 7.68 7.44 -30.36
CA MET A 1 6.39 7.45 -29.64
C MET A 1 6.24 6.09 -28.97
N LEU A 2 5.80 6.05 -27.71
CA LEU A 2 5.64 4.78 -26.99
C LEU A 2 4.35 4.07 -27.41
N GLU A 3 4.47 2.79 -27.77
CA GLU A 3 3.32 1.97 -28.19
C GLU A 3 2.78 1.15 -27.00
N LEU A 4 1.47 1.28 -26.71
CA LEU A 4 0.84 0.60 -25.56
C LEU A 4 0.98 -0.93 -25.59
N VAL A 5 1.00 -1.54 -26.79
CA VAL A 5 1.22 -2.99 -26.95
C VAL A 5 2.60 -3.40 -26.42
N LEU A 6 3.64 -2.61 -26.72
CA LEU A 6 5.00 -2.88 -26.26
C LEU A 6 5.12 -2.68 -24.75
N LEU A 7 4.48 -1.63 -24.21
CA LEU A 7 4.42 -1.38 -22.77
C LEU A 7 3.70 -2.52 -22.02
N ARG A 8 2.59 -3.04 -22.59
CA ARG A 8 1.87 -4.20 -22.02
C ARG A 8 2.75 -5.44 -21.99
N THR A 9 3.54 -5.67 -23.03
CA THR A 9 4.50 -6.78 -23.07
C THR A 9 5.62 -6.60 -22.04
N PHE A 10 6.18 -5.40 -21.92
CA PHE A 10 7.21 -5.09 -20.93
C PHE A 10 6.73 -5.32 -19.49
N VAL A 11 5.54 -4.81 -19.13
CA VAL A 11 4.93 -5.03 -17.82
C VAL A 11 4.71 -6.52 -17.56
N ALA A 12 4.20 -7.27 -18.54
CA ALA A 12 3.98 -8.71 -18.38
C ALA A 12 5.30 -9.49 -18.18
N VAL A 13 6.38 -9.15 -18.88
CA VAL A 13 7.70 -9.79 -18.69
C VAL A 13 8.20 -9.59 -17.26
N PHE A 14 7.97 -8.40 -16.69
CA PHE A 14 8.34 -8.11 -15.32
C PHE A 14 7.46 -8.81 -14.29
N ASP A 15 6.13 -8.63 -14.38
CA ASP A 15 5.17 -9.20 -13.42
C ASP A 15 5.27 -10.73 -13.36
N GLU A 16 5.48 -11.36 -14.52
CA GLU A 16 5.64 -12.81 -14.61
C GLU A 16 7.08 -13.26 -14.34
N GLY A 17 8.06 -12.36 -14.24
CA GLY A 17 9.47 -12.69 -14.00
C GLY A 17 10.13 -13.51 -15.13
N GLY A 18 9.67 -13.38 -16.38
CA GLY A 18 10.28 -14.09 -17.50
C GLY A 18 9.48 -14.09 -18.80
N PHE A 19 10.21 -14.21 -19.93
CA PHE A 19 9.64 -14.16 -21.28
C PHE A 19 8.62 -15.27 -21.55
N SER A 20 8.88 -16.51 -21.12
CA SER A 20 8.00 -17.65 -21.42
C SER A 20 6.66 -17.55 -20.68
N ARG A 21 6.67 -17.12 -19.41
CA ARG A 21 5.43 -16.90 -18.63
C ARG A 21 4.64 -15.71 -19.15
N ALA A 22 5.33 -14.62 -19.52
CA ALA A 22 4.69 -13.48 -20.16
C ALA A 22 4.08 -13.83 -21.52
N ALA A 23 4.74 -14.67 -22.31
CA ALA A 23 4.24 -15.17 -23.59
C ALA A 23 2.94 -15.97 -23.41
N ALA A 24 2.91 -16.89 -22.44
CA ALA A 24 1.70 -17.63 -22.09
C ALA A 24 0.56 -16.70 -21.65
N ARG A 25 0.82 -15.74 -20.75
CA ARG A 25 -0.19 -14.77 -20.28
C ARG A 25 -0.76 -13.90 -21.40
N LEU A 26 0.06 -13.53 -22.37
CA LEU A 26 -0.34 -12.65 -23.46
C LEU A 26 -0.88 -13.38 -24.69
N ASN A 27 -0.93 -14.72 -24.67
CA ASN A 27 -1.22 -15.56 -25.84
C ASN A 27 -0.31 -15.21 -27.04
N LEU A 28 0.99 -15.03 -26.77
CA LEU A 28 2.02 -14.72 -27.75
C LEU A 28 3.09 -15.81 -27.75
N THR A 29 3.92 -15.84 -28.80
CA THR A 29 5.15 -16.63 -28.80
C THR A 29 6.24 -15.91 -28.00
N GLN A 30 7.19 -16.67 -27.44
CA GLN A 30 8.34 -16.09 -26.75
C GLN A 30 9.18 -15.17 -27.67
N SER A 31 9.27 -15.50 -28.97
CA SER A 31 9.94 -14.67 -29.97
C SER A 31 9.23 -13.34 -30.18
N ALA A 32 7.89 -13.32 -30.20
CA ALA A 32 7.11 -12.08 -30.29
C ALA A 32 7.32 -11.19 -29.05
N VAL A 33 7.31 -11.79 -27.84
CA VAL A 33 7.59 -11.05 -26.60
C VAL A 33 9.00 -10.45 -26.61
N SER A 34 10.00 -11.22 -27.04
CA SER A 34 11.37 -10.73 -27.16
C SER A 34 11.50 -9.61 -28.21
N GLY A 35 10.78 -9.72 -29.33
CA GLY A 35 10.75 -8.69 -30.38
C GLY A 35 10.09 -7.39 -29.92
N HIS A 36 8.97 -7.49 -29.19
CA HIS A 36 8.31 -6.33 -28.60
C HIS A 36 9.23 -5.59 -27.62
N LEU A 37 9.91 -6.33 -26.74
CA LEU A 37 10.81 -5.70 -25.78
C LEU A 37 11.98 -5.00 -26.47
N ARG A 38 12.61 -5.65 -27.46
CA ARG A 38 13.69 -5.04 -28.25
C ARG A 38 13.23 -3.74 -28.92
N ARG A 39 12.05 -3.76 -29.54
CA ARG A 39 11.47 -2.56 -30.17
C ARG A 39 11.19 -1.45 -29.16
N LEU A 40 10.79 -1.80 -27.93
CA LEU A 40 10.61 -0.81 -26.86
C LEU A 40 11.94 -0.21 -26.42
N GLU A 41 12.99 -1.03 -26.25
CA GLU A 41 14.34 -0.57 -25.93
C GLU A 41 14.89 0.36 -27.03
N GLU A 42 14.62 0.04 -28.31
CA GLU A 42 14.94 0.91 -29.46
C GLU A 42 14.18 2.25 -29.40
N GLN A 43 12.90 2.26 -29.01
CA GLN A 43 12.12 3.50 -28.86
C GLN A 43 12.63 4.40 -27.74
N VAL A 44 13.10 3.80 -26.64
CA VAL A 44 13.63 4.53 -25.48
C VAL A 44 15.11 4.88 -25.67
N GLY A 45 15.81 4.18 -26.57
CA GLY A 45 17.26 4.31 -26.78
C GLY A 45 18.09 3.74 -25.62
N LYS A 46 17.49 2.90 -24.77
CA LYS A 46 18.13 2.37 -23.56
C LYS A 46 17.69 0.93 -23.28
N PRO A 47 18.59 0.08 -22.74
CA PRO A 47 18.21 -1.25 -22.27
C PRO A 47 17.32 -1.15 -21.03
N LEU A 48 16.21 -1.89 -21.04
CA LEU A 48 15.23 -1.92 -19.96
C LEU A 48 15.40 -3.16 -19.08
N LEU A 49 15.96 -4.22 -19.65
CA LEU A 49 16.31 -5.45 -18.94
C LEU A 49 17.78 -5.82 -19.18
N ARG A 50 18.42 -6.41 -18.17
CA ARG A 50 19.73 -7.04 -18.26
C ARG A 50 19.58 -8.54 -18.12
N ARG A 51 20.23 -9.27 -19.02
CA ARG A 51 20.35 -10.72 -18.89
C ARG A 51 21.58 -11.03 -18.05
N THR A 52 21.41 -11.72 -16.95
CA THR A 52 22.49 -12.43 -16.27
C THR A 52 22.45 -13.91 -16.63
N THR A 53 23.48 -14.66 -16.26
CA THR A 53 23.58 -16.11 -16.52
C THR A 53 22.49 -16.92 -15.80
N ARG A 54 21.77 -16.33 -14.84
CA ARG A 54 20.78 -17.02 -13.99
C ARG A 54 19.44 -16.29 -13.84
N SER A 55 19.36 -15.00 -14.12
CA SER A 55 18.17 -14.16 -13.90
C SER A 55 17.97 -13.12 -14.99
N LEU A 56 16.71 -12.71 -15.16
CA LEU A 56 16.36 -11.50 -15.88
C LEU A 56 16.24 -10.37 -14.86
N GLU A 57 17.08 -9.36 -14.96
CA GLU A 57 17.11 -8.24 -14.02
C GLU A 57 16.65 -6.95 -14.69
N MET A 58 15.98 -6.09 -13.93
CA MET A 58 15.52 -4.80 -14.42
C MET A 58 16.66 -3.78 -14.37
N THR A 59 16.74 -2.89 -15.37
CA THR A 59 17.62 -1.73 -15.28
C THR A 59 16.96 -0.59 -14.53
N GLN A 60 17.73 0.37 -14.04
CA GLN A 60 17.19 1.59 -13.42
C GLN A 60 16.26 2.36 -14.39
N ASP A 61 16.60 2.39 -15.68
CA ASP A 61 15.72 2.98 -16.70
C ASP A 61 14.46 2.13 -16.92
N GLY A 62 14.56 0.80 -16.80
CA GLY A 62 13.43 -0.13 -16.78
C GLY A 62 12.47 0.14 -15.63
N GLU A 63 12.98 0.30 -14.40
CA GLU A 63 12.16 0.64 -13.22
C GLU A 63 11.43 1.97 -13.40
N ARG A 64 12.13 2.99 -13.90
CA ARG A 64 11.53 4.29 -14.20
C ARG A 64 10.44 4.17 -15.25
N LEU A 65 10.70 3.46 -16.35
CA LEU A 65 9.71 3.25 -17.40
C LEU A 65 8.53 2.42 -16.91
N LEU A 66 8.74 1.45 -16.02
CA LEU A 66 7.68 0.59 -15.49
C LEU A 66 6.58 1.40 -14.80
N ALA A 67 6.96 2.41 -14.01
CA ALA A 67 6.00 3.32 -13.39
C ALA A 67 5.15 4.06 -14.44
N TYR A 68 5.78 4.64 -15.47
CA TYR A 68 5.08 5.32 -16.55
C TYR A 68 4.22 4.36 -17.39
N ALA A 69 4.73 3.16 -17.68
CA ALA A 69 4.02 2.13 -18.45
C ALA A 69 2.72 1.72 -17.77
N ARG A 70 2.76 1.47 -16.44
CA ARG A 70 1.58 1.15 -15.65
C ARG A 70 0.58 2.29 -15.63
N ALA A 71 1.04 3.53 -15.47
CA ALA A 71 0.17 4.72 -15.49
C ALA A 71 -0.52 4.90 -16.86
N MET A 72 0.23 4.79 -17.97
CA MET A 72 -0.30 4.92 -19.33
C MET A 72 -1.31 3.80 -19.66
N LEU A 73 -1.02 2.56 -19.27
CA LEU A 73 -1.95 1.44 -19.47
C LEU A 73 -3.21 1.61 -18.61
N SER A 74 -3.09 2.16 -17.40
CA SER A 74 -4.26 2.50 -16.58
C SER A 74 -5.12 3.56 -17.25
N LEU A 75 -4.51 4.68 -17.66
CA LEU A 75 -5.23 5.77 -18.32
C LEU A 75 -5.92 5.30 -19.60
N ASN A 76 -5.28 4.42 -20.38
CA ASN A 76 -5.91 3.81 -21.56
C ASN A 76 -7.12 2.95 -21.19
N ARG A 77 -7.06 2.17 -20.11
CA ARG A 77 -8.23 1.42 -19.62
C ARG A 77 -9.33 2.34 -19.15
N ASP A 78 -8.98 3.41 -18.43
CA ASP A 78 -9.94 4.38 -17.90
C ASP A 78 -10.67 5.10 -19.04
N ALA A 79 -9.93 5.53 -20.07
CA ALA A 79 -10.51 6.14 -21.28
C ALA A 79 -11.44 5.19 -22.05
N LEU A 80 -11.05 3.92 -22.20
CA LEU A 80 -11.91 2.92 -22.84
C LEU A 80 -13.16 2.61 -22.00
N ALA A 81 -13.05 2.58 -20.67
CA ALA A 81 -14.18 2.36 -19.77
C ALA A 81 -15.18 3.52 -19.82
N ASP A 82 -14.68 4.76 -19.78
CA ASP A 82 -15.47 5.98 -19.91
C ASP A 82 -16.25 6.01 -21.23
N LEU A 83 -15.55 5.77 -22.35
CA LEU A 83 -16.17 5.76 -23.69
C LEU A 83 -17.14 4.60 -23.90
N ALA A 84 -16.91 3.45 -23.27
CA ALA A 84 -17.79 2.29 -23.39
C ALA A 84 -19.11 2.46 -22.63
N GLN A 85 -19.25 3.51 -21.79
CA GLN A 85 -20.29 3.61 -20.75
C GLN A 85 -20.43 2.31 -19.93
N ALA A 86 -19.39 1.48 -19.94
CA ALA A 86 -19.37 0.22 -19.23
C ALA A 86 -19.20 0.57 -17.77
N PRO A 87 -20.06 0.06 -16.86
CA PRO A 87 -19.80 0.23 -15.45
C PRO A 87 -18.40 -0.32 -15.17
N PHE A 88 -17.55 0.46 -14.54
CA PHE A 88 -16.31 -0.05 -13.99
C PHE A 88 -16.69 -1.08 -12.94
N HIS A 89 -16.69 -2.37 -13.27
CA HIS A 89 -16.94 -3.42 -12.30
C HIS A 89 -15.64 -3.76 -11.61
N GLY A 90 -15.47 -3.24 -10.39
CA GLY A 90 -14.26 -3.45 -9.62
C GLY A 90 -14.52 -3.30 -8.14
N ARG A 91 -13.65 -3.91 -7.34
CA ARG A 91 -13.72 -3.85 -5.89
C ARG A 91 -12.42 -3.32 -5.34
N VAL A 92 -12.50 -2.30 -4.48
CA VAL A 92 -11.36 -1.74 -3.76
C VAL A 92 -11.59 -1.95 -2.27
N ARG A 93 -10.69 -2.69 -1.63
CA ARG A 93 -10.67 -2.99 -0.19
C ARG A 93 -9.68 -2.02 0.46
N VAL A 94 -10.19 -1.19 1.35
CA VAL A 94 -9.43 -0.19 2.10
C VAL A 94 -9.41 -0.60 3.56
N GLY A 95 -8.21 -0.80 4.10
CA GLY A 95 -7.97 -0.93 5.53
C GLY A 95 -7.87 0.44 6.19
N LEU A 96 -8.62 0.67 7.25
CA LEU A 96 -8.51 1.87 8.10
C LEU A 96 -8.15 1.43 9.52
N SER A 97 -7.10 2.01 10.10
CA SER A 97 -6.92 1.87 11.55
C SER A 97 -8.01 2.64 12.30
N GLU A 98 -8.27 2.25 13.54
CA GLU A 98 -9.42 2.74 14.32
C GLU A 98 -9.42 4.26 14.48
N ASP A 99 -8.23 4.84 14.70
CA ASP A 99 -7.95 6.28 14.73
C ASP A 99 -8.26 7.00 13.40
N PHE A 100 -8.30 6.28 12.28
CA PHE A 100 -8.63 6.78 10.94
C PHE A 100 -10.06 6.46 10.49
N ALA A 101 -10.84 5.67 11.24
CA ALA A 101 -12.23 5.36 10.93
C ALA A 101 -13.19 6.54 11.23
N GLN A 102 -12.78 7.75 10.88
CA GLN A 102 -13.47 9.00 11.17
C GLN A 102 -14.44 9.39 10.04
N VAL A 103 -15.50 10.12 10.38
CA VAL A 103 -16.56 10.55 9.45
C VAL A 103 -16.02 11.22 8.17
N PRO A 104 -15.02 12.13 8.20
CA PRO A 104 -14.52 12.76 6.99
C PRO A 104 -13.91 11.76 5.99
N ILE A 105 -13.16 10.77 6.48
CA ILE A 105 -12.52 9.74 5.64
C ILE A 105 -13.59 8.82 5.04
N LEU A 106 -14.55 8.36 5.85
CA LEU A 106 -15.63 7.52 5.38
C LEU A 106 -16.49 8.22 4.30
N ARG A 107 -16.75 9.52 4.46
CA ARG A 107 -17.44 10.33 3.44
C ARG A 107 -16.64 10.46 2.15
N ALA A 108 -15.33 10.65 2.24
CA ALA A 108 -14.46 10.70 1.06
C ALA A 108 -14.47 9.36 0.29
N LEU A 109 -14.42 8.23 0.99
CA LEU A 109 -14.52 6.90 0.39
C LEU A 109 -15.90 6.65 -0.24
N GLN A 110 -16.97 7.10 0.42
CA GLN A 110 -18.33 7.02 -0.11
C GLN A 110 -18.48 7.84 -1.40
N ALA A 111 -18.01 9.09 -1.41
CA ALA A 111 -18.03 9.94 -2.59
C ALA A 111 -17.22 9.33 -3.75
N PHE A 112 -16.04 8.78 -3.44
CA PHE A 112 -15.19 8.09 -4.42
C PHE A 112 -15.90 6.91 -5.11
N GLY A 113 -16.68 6.13 -4.34
CA GLY A 113 -17.50 5.04 -4.85
C GLY A 113 -18.70 5.53 -5.67
N ALA A 114 -19.39 6.57 -5.20
CA ALA A 114 -20.57 7.13 -5.86
C ALA A 114 -20.25 7.73 -7.25
N ASP A 115 -19.08 8.33 -7.40
CA ASP A 115 -18.62 8.93 -8.67
C ASP A 115 -18.29 7.89 -9.75
N ARG A 116 -18.23 6.59 -9.41
CA ARG A 116 -17.81 5.51 -10.32
C ARG A 116 -18.83 4.38 -10.37
N ARG A 117 -19.69 4.37 -11.39
CA ARG A 117 -20.67 3.29 -11.59
C ARG A 117 -19.98 1.93 -11.67
N GLY A 118 -20.40 1.01 -10.79
CA GLY A 118 -19.91 -0.37 -10.71
C GLY A 118 -18.77 -0.62 -9.73
N LEU A 119 -18.18 0.44 -9.15
CA LEU A 119 -17.13 0.32 -8.15
C LEU A 119 -17.74 0.00 -6.78
N GLN A 120 -17.28 -1.08 -6.15
CA GLN A 120 -17.58 -1.38 -4.76
C GLN A 120 -16.37 -1.02 -3.88
N VAL A 121 -16.57 -0.12 -2.93
CA VAL A 121 -15.57 0.20 -1.90
C VAL A 121 -15.92 -0.60 -0.65
N GLU A 122 -15.04 -1.52 -0.27
CA GLU A 122 -15.13 -2.26 0.99
C GLU A 122 -14.17 -1.65 1.99
N VAL A 123 -14.66 -1.32 3.18
CA VAL A 123 -13.84 -0.75 4.26
C VAL A 123 -13.70 -1.79 5.36
N GLN A 124 -12.47 -2.09 5.75
CA GLN A 124 -12.16 -2.92 6.90
C GLN A 124 -11.46 -2.09 7.96
N VAL A 125 -12.05 -2.02 9.15
CA VAL A 125 -11.43 -1.36 10.30
C VAL A 125 -10.68 -2.39 11.13
N GLY A 126 -9.51 -2.02 11.66
CA GLY A 126 -8.77 -2.86 12.60
C GLY A 126 -7.38 -2.32 12.92
N ILE A 127 -6.61 -3.09 13.67
CA ILE A 127 -5.24 -2.68 14.05
C ILE A 127 -4.31 -2.60 12.81
N PRO A 128 -3.38 -1.63 12.76
CA PRO A 128 -2.46 -1.45 11.63
C PRO A 128 -1.71 -2.73 11.24
N GLY A 129 -1.16 -3.47 12.20
CA GLY A 129 -0.40 -4.69 11.93
C GLY A 129 -1.19 -5.77 11.18
N ALA A 130 -2.44 -6.01 11.58
CA ALA A 130 -3.32 -6.99 10.93
C ALA A 130 -3.76 -6.52 9.53
N LEU A 131 -4.03 -5.22 9.36
CA LEU A 131 -4.38 -4.65 8.06
C LEU A 131 -3.22 -4.73 7.07
N LEU A 132 -2.00 -4.43 7.53
CA LEU A 132 -0.79 -4.54 6.73
C LEU A 132 -0.47 -5.99 6.35
N ALA A 133 -0.71 -6.97 7.23
CA ALA A 133 -0.59 -8.39 6.91
C ALA A 133 -1.56 -8.77 5.77
N LYS A 134 -2.83 -8.39 5.88
CA LYS A 134 -3.83 -8.59 4.81
C LYS A 134 -3.47 -7.89 3.50
N MET A 135 -2.85 -6.72 3.57
CA MET A 135 -2.36 -6.01 2.38
C MET A 135 -1.24 -6.79 1.68
N LYS A 136 -0.28 -7.35 2.44
CA LYS A 136 0.80 -8.21 1.90
C LYS A 136 0.25 -9.48 1.23
N GLU A 137 -0.87 -10.00 1.71
CA GLU A 137 -1.57 -11.15 1.13
C GLU A 137 -2.43 -10.80 -0.11
N GLY A 138 -2.55 -9.52 -0.48
CA GLY A 138 -3.42 -9.05 -1.57
C GLY A 138 -4.91 -8.97 -1.19
N ASN A 139 -5.24 -9.15 0.10
CA ASN A 139 -6.59 -9.05 0.62
C ASN A 139 -7.04 -7.60 0.84
N ILE A 140 -6.12 -6.63 0.84
CA ILE A 140 -6.39 -5.19 0.95
C ILE A 140 -5.51 -4.45 -0.08
N GLU A 141 -6.08 -3.50 -0.82
CA GLU A 141 -5.33 -2.71 -1.80
C GLU A 141 -4.66 -1.47 -1.19
N LEU A 142 -5.23 -0.91 -0.12
CA LEU A 142 -4.73 0.29 0.54
C LEU A 142 -4.97 0.22 2.05
N VAL A 143 -3.97 0.60 2.84
CA VAL A 143 -4.12 0.81 4.29
C VAL A 143 -3.84 2.27 4.64
N LEU A 144 -4.77 2.91 5.34
CA LEU A 144 -4.49 4.13 6.10
C LEU A 144 -4.39 3.73 7.57
N GLY A 145 -3.24 4.00 8.17
CA GLY A 145 -3.11 3.88 9.60
C GLY A 145 -1.87 4.51 10.17
N SER A 146 -1.79 4.47 11.50
CA SER A 146 -0.66 4.99 12.27
C SER A 146 0.34 3.89 12.64
N GLN A 147 1.58 4.29 12.86
CA GLN A 147 2.66 3.46 13.39
C GLN A 147 3.44 4.27 14.43
N CYS A 148 3.73 3.66 15.58
CA CYS A 148 4.50 4.33 16.64
C CYS A 148 6.02 4.19 16.43
N GLU A 149 6.47 3.02 15.96
CA GLU A 149 7.87 2.72 15.63
C GLU A 149 7.91 1.82 14.37
N GLY A 150 8.88 2.02 13.47
CA GLY A 150 9.07 1.16 12.30
C GLY A 150 9.76 1.83 11.11
N GLU A 151 10.38 1.00 10.25
CA GLU A 151 10.88 1.41 8.92
C GLU A 151 9.68 1.67 7.98
N GLU A 152 9.71 2.80 7.25
CA GLU A 152 8.56 3.27 6.47
C GLU A 152 8.13 2.29 5.38
N MET A 153 6.99 1.64 5.59
CA MET A 153 6.26 0.94 4.54
C MET A 153 5.08 1.81 4.12
N GLY A 154 5.30 2.71 3.16
CA GLY A 154 4.24 3.52 2.55
C GLY A 154 4.60 4.99 2.40
N ARG A 155 3.56 5.84 2.31
CA ARG A 155 3.68 7.30 2.19
C ARG A 155 3.31 7.93 3.53
N LEU A 156 4.26 8.62 4.15
CA LEU A 156 4.01 9.43 5.34
C LEU A 156 3.01 10.55 5.02
N LEU A 157 1.93 10.63 5.81
CA LEU A 157 0.93 11.70 5.71
C LEU A 157 1.24 12.84 6.69
N TRP A 158 1.42 12.53 7.97
CA TRP A 158 1.90 13.44 9.01
C TRP A 158 2.55 12.64 10.15
N ARG A 159 3.15 13.36 11.12
CA ARG A 159 3.60 12.81 12.40
C ARG A 159 2.93 13.58 13.51
N GLU A 160 2.55 12.89 14.57
CA GLU A 160 2.01 13.49 15.78
C GLU A 160 2.65 12.87 17.03
N PRO A 161 2.76 13.62 18.14
CA PRO A 161 3.33 13.08 19.36
C PRO A 161 2.33 12.15 20.07
N LEU A 162 2.80 10.97 20.46
CA LEU A 162 2.11 10.16 21.47
C LEU A 162 2.40 10.76 22.86
N VAL A 163 1.36 11.20 23.55
CA VAL A 163 1.48 11.91 24.83
C VAL A 163 0.89 11.10 25.98
N TRP A 164 1.44 11.29 27.17
CA TRP A 164 0.79 10.89 28.40
C TRP A 164 -0.32 11.89 28.72
N ALA A 165 -1.51 11.39 29.04
CA ALA A 165 -2.65 12.20 29.45
C ALA A 165 -3.13 11.77 30.83
N TRP A 166 -3.47 12.76 31.65
CA TRP A 166 -4.06 12.57 32.98
C TRP A 166 -5.08 13.67 33.22
N ALA A 167 -6.02 13.45 34.14
CA ALA A 167 -6.96 14.49 34.53
C ALA A 167 -6.23 15.58 35.32
N ASP A 168 -6.61 16.83 35.10
CA ASP A 168 -5.99 17.99 35.76
C ASP A 168 -6.22 17.89 37.27
N HIS A 169 -5.20 17.41 37.96
CA HIS A 169 -5.16 17.26 39.40
C HIS A 169 -3.92 18.01 39.86
N THR A 170 -4.12 19.18 40.44
CA THR A 170 -3.09 19.95 41.11
C THR A 170 -2.38 19.09 42.17
N GLY A 171 -1.14 18.67 41.90
CA GLY A 171 -0.29 17.87 42.78
C GLY A 171 0.54 16.84 41.99
N VAL A 172 1.85 17.07 41.87
CA VAL A 172 2.77 16.39 40.91
C VAL A 172 3.33 15.06 41.46
N ASP A 173 2.78 14.52 42.54
CA ASP A 173 3.22 13.24 43.06
C ASP A 173 2.46 12.10 42.37
N LEU A 174 3.10 11.52 41.36
CA LEU A 174 2.60 10.34 40.67
C LEU A 174 2.69 9.12 41.62
N PRO A 175 1.62 8.32 41.75
CA PRO A 175 1.66 7.11 42.58
C PRO A 175 2.70 6.11 42.07
N ASP A 176 3.32 5.38 43.00
CA ASP A 176 4.18 4.22 42.71
C ASP A 176 3.57 2.97 43.35
N PRO A 177 3.10 1.97 42.56
CA PRO A 177 3.16 1.90 41.10
C PRO A 177 2.14 2.81 40.40
N LEU A 178 2.53 3.33 39.23
CA LEU A 178 1.73 4.22 38.40
C LEU A 178 0.47 3.50 37.88
N PRO A 179 -0.75 3.99 38.18
CA PRO A 179 -1.98 3.42 37.64
C PRO A 179 -2.14 3.81 36.17
N LEU A 180 -2.29 2.83 35.29
CA LEU A 180 -2.45 3.04 33.85
C LEU A 180 -3.81 2.60 33.33
N ALA A 181 -4.38 3.46 32.49
CA ALA A 181 -5.42 3.10 31.54
C ALA A 181 -4.78 2.82 30.18
N VAL A 182 -5.00 1.64 29.62
CA VAL A 182 -4.41 1.22 28.35
C VAL A 182 -5.47 0.55 27.49
N LEU A 183 -5.34 0.63 26.17
CA LEU A 183 -6.24 -0.11 25.27
C LEU A 183 -5.98 -1.63 25.34
N PRO A 184 -6.96 -2.48 24.98
CA PRO A 184 -6.79 -3.92 24.94
C PRO A 184 -5.72 -4.36 23.92
N GLU A 185 -5.11 -5.51 24.16
CA GLU A 185 -4.16 -6.10 23.22
C GLU A 185 -4.89 -6.73 22.02
N PRO A 186 -4.27 -6.70 20.82
CA PRO A 186 -3.01 -6.01 20.48
C PRO A 186 -3.21 -4.51 20.23
N CYS A 187 -2.36 -3.65 20.82
CA CYS A 187 -2.42 -2.20 20.60
C CYS A 187 -1.01 -1.59 20.56
N PRO A 188 -0.61 -0.92 19.45
CA PRO A 188 0.73 -0.38 19.31
C PRO A 188 1.02 0.75 20.31
N TYR A 189 0.00 1.53 20.71
CA TYR A 189 0.17 2.58 21.72
C TYR A 189 0.45 2.00 23.11
N ARG A 190 -0.23 0.90 23.46
CA ARG A 190 -0.01 0.19 24.73
C ARG A 190 1.40 -0.39 24.77
N GLU A 191 1.84 -1.06 23.71
CA GLU A 191 3.18 -1.65 23.63
C GLU A 191 4.26 -0.59 23.84
N VAL A 192 4.20 0.52 23.10
CA VAL A 192 5.19 1.61 23.24
C VAL A 192 5.11 2.27 24.62
N ALA A 193 3.92 2.48 25.17
CA ALA A 193 3.76 3.06 26.51
C ALA A 193 4.42 2.17 27.59
N LEU A 194 4.14 0.86 27.59
CA LEU A 194 4.68 -0.09 28.57
C LEU A 194 6.20 -0.25 28.41
N GLU A 195 6.70 -0.32 27.18
CA GLU A 195 8.13 -0.40 26.90
C GLU A 195 8.88 0.85 27.41
N ARG A 196 8.33 2.04 27.19
CA ARG A 196 8.94 3.30 27.64
C ARG A 196 8.96 3.42 29.15
N LEU A 197 7.92 2.98 29.85
CA LEU A 197 7.91 2.92 31.33
C LEU A 197 8.93 1.92 31.87
N ALA A 198 9.01 0.74 31.27
CA ALA A 198 9.99 -0.28 31.65
C ALA A 198 11.43 0.22 31.46
N LYS A 199 11.73 0.88 30.32
CA LYS A 199 13.04 1.49 30.05
C LYS A 199 13.39 2.62 31.03
N ALA A 200 12.40 3.36 31.52
CA ALA A 200 12.57 4.41 32.51
C ALA A 200 12.66 3.88 33.96
N GLY A 201 12.45 2.57 34.18
CA GLY A 201 12.42 1.97 35.52
C GLY A 201 11.20 2.40 36.35
N ILE A 202 10.11 2.82 35.70
CA ILE A 202 8.89 3.27 36.37
C ILE A 202 7.96 2.06 36.55
N SER A 203 7.67 1.73 37.81
CA SER A 203 6.72 0.66 38.15
C SER A 203 5.29 1.09 37.81
N GLN A 204 4.49 0.15 37.31
CA GLN A 204 3.13 0.43 36.85
C GLN A 204 2.17 -0.72 37.19
N ARG A 205 0.88 -0.38 37.22
CA ARG A 205 -0.21 -1.37 37.26
C ARG A 205 -1.33 -0.94 36.32
N THR A 206 -1.87 -1.88 35.55
CA THR A 206 -3.07 -1.63 34.75
C THR A 206 -4.30 -1.56 35.65
N VAL A 207 -5.06 -0.47 35.55
CA VAL A 207 -6.29 -0.26 36.32
C VAL A 207 -7.54 -0.16 35.44
N MET A 208 -7.37 0.09 34.15
CA MET A 208 -8.47 0.18 33.17
C MET A 208 -8.01 -0.31 31.79
N ILE A 209 -8.90 -1.06 31.11
CA ILE A 209 -8.75 -1.58 29.74
C ILE A 209 -9.97 -1.17 28.92
#